data_AF-D0LST2-F1
#
_entry.id   AF-D0LST2-F1
#
_cell.length_a   1.000
_cell.length_b   1.000
_cell.length_c   1.000
_cell.angle_alpha   90.00
_cell.angle_beta   90.00
_cell.angle_gamma   90.00
#
_symmetry.space_group_name_H-M   'P 1'
#
loop_
_entity.id
_entity.type
_entity.pdbx_description
1 polymer ?
#
loop_
_entity_poly.entity_id
_entity_poly.type
_entity_poly.pdbx_seq_one_letter_code
_entity_poly.pdbx_strand_id
1 'polypeptide(L)'
;MARRTAADFLSSFVLPLVRGGEMHVGAPISVEEAEQMALDLPHASEPLVAVDEARAEVLGDLVVQPPSLVLDADEVYLAAALHDILFLPHPDAEVLLATSRVRRRVAETARHLAAQPPTRARRRVLARHALLHNLFAIERVDTRVSWWTGSASFLGQSPPARLTAWGGVRRVQREETRARFAELLCSDEAVPVVSMLLRRSPLTQLLAAHPQAPGLHWEDAVFLLRDAEMARAVAYRALEPPEPAAKMLAPARFAAAFEQMLERSAPPEDLRAVAAFLVHLNVLLAHAELRQEPSSRSALLTTVLAPERAGKRPRGLSTFLALPVALAAVDPRLGSPPGLGQDERLAARWRVHREQVAAGVGEAVITTLTHRLRKRLGGANLLAGFGDDELDDELVVDSGDSGDGGGEDSGDDGDGGVAVAGNAG
;
A
#
# COMPACT_ATOMS: atom_id res chain seq x y z
N MET A 1 -34.20 -13.03 7.94
CA MET A 1 -33.54 -11.80 8.41
C MET A 1 -33.85 -10.71 7.40
N ALA A 2 -34.04 -9.46 7.83
CA ALA A 2 -34.23 -8.35 6.90
C ALA A 2 -32.96 -8.21 6.05
N ARG A 3 -33.12 -7.98 4.74
CA ARG A 3 -31.97 -7.70 3.85
C ARG A 3 -31.33 -6.40 4.28
N ARG A 4 -29.99 -6.37 4.35
CA ARG A 4 -29.22 -5.16 4.64
C ARG A 4 -29.32 -4.22 3.45
N THR A 5 -29.66 -2.96 3.68
CA THR A 5 -29.68 -1.94 2.63
C THR A 5 -28.28 -1.30 2.48
N ALA A 6 -28.01 -0.67 1.33
CA ALA A 6 -26.78 0.09 1.14
C ALA A 6 -26.66 1.20 2.21
N ALA A 7 -27.74 1.93 2.49
CA ALA A 7 -27.76 3.00 3.50
C ALA A 7 -27.35 2.51 4.90
N ASP A 8 -27.87 1.36 5.32
CA ASP A 8 -27.51 0.74 6.60
C ASP A 8 -26.02 0.37 6.64
N PHE A 9 -25.53 -0.30 5.58
CA PHE A 9 -24.13 -0.72 5.48
C PHE A 9 -23.16 0.48 5.49
N LEU A 10 -23.49 1.54 4.76
CA LEU A 10 -22.69 2.76 4.73
C LEU A 10 -22.64 3.40 6.12
N SER A 11 -23.78 3.53 6.80
CA SER A 11 -23.86 4.20 8.09
C SER A 11 -23.24 3.40 9.23
N SER A 12 -23.44 2.08 9.25
CA SER A 12 -23.05 1.22 10.37
C SER A 12 -21.64 0.65 10.26
N PHE A 13 -21.07 0.61 9.05
CA PHE A 13 -19.77 -0.02 8.80
C PHE A 13 -18.81 0.90 8.04
N VAL A 14 -19.17 1.38 6.85
CA VAL A 14 -18.23 2.12 5.97
C VAL A 14 -17.85 3.48 6.55
N LEU A 15 -18.82 4.26 7.03
CA LEU A 15 -18.56 5.57 7.61
C LEU A 15 -17.69 5.46 8.88
N PRO A 16 -17.98 4.59 9.87
CA PRO A 16 -17.10 4.39 11.02
C PRO A 16 -15.71 3.85 10.64
N LEU A 17 -15.60 3.02 9.59
CA LEU A 17 -14.32 2.55 9.07
C LEU A 17 -13.47 3.73 8.57
N VAL A 18 -14.05 4.65 7.79
CA VAL A 18 -13.32 5.81 7.26
C VAL A 18 -13.10 6.85 8.35
N ARG A 19 -14.15 7.31 9.03
CA ARG A 19 -14.04 8.41 10.00
C ARG A 19 -13.30 8.01 11.28
N GLY A 20 -13.20 6.72 11.56
CA GLY A 20 -12.87 6.19 12.88
C GLY A 20 -14.11 6.20 13.77
N GLY A 21 -14.50 5.04 14.28
CA GLY A 21 -15.69 4.90 15.10
C GLY A 21 -16.04 3.44 15.37
N GLU A 22 -17.17 3.22 16.02
CA GLU A 22 -17.70 1.88 16.30
C GLU A 22 -18.26 1.26 15.01
N MET A 23 -17.62 0.20 14.54
CA MET A 23 -18.08 -0.56 13.37
C MET A 23 -19.00 -1.70 13.80
N HIS A 24 -20.14 -1.83 13.12
CA HIS A 24 -21.03 -2.98 13.29
C HIS A 24 -20.72 -4.05 12.24
N VAL A 25 -20.30 -5.22 12.71
CA VAL A 25 -20.07 -6.41 11.87
C VAL A 25 -21.20 -7.40 12.12
N GLY A 26 -22.01 -7.63 11.09
CA GLY A 26 -23.14 -8.56 11.14
C GLY A 26 -22.86 -9.86 10.37
N ALA A 27 -23.92 -10.55 9.95
CA ALA A 27 -23.80 -11.73 9.10
C ALA A 27 -22.98 -11.44 7.83
N PRO A 28 -22.19 -12.42 7.33
CA PRO A 28 -21.40 -12.28 6.10
C PRO A 28 -22.24 -11.83 4.91
N ILE A 29 -21.62 -11.02 4.05
CA ILE A 29 -22.24 -10.43 2.87
C ILE A 29 -21.97 -11.33 1.67
N SER A 30 -23.03 -11.79 0.99
CA SER A 30 -22.84 -12.55 -0.25
C SER A 30 -22.40 -11.64 -1.42
N VAL A 31 -21.92 -12.24 -2.50
CA VAL A 31 -21.54 -11.48 -3.72
C VAL A 31 -22.76 -10.74 -4.27
N GLU A 32 -23.90 -11.42 -4.34
CA GLU A 32 -25.17 -10.88 -4.83
C GLU A 32 -25.70 -9.74 -3.93
N GLU A 33 -25.54 -9.86 -2.61
CA GLU A 33 -25.89 -8.78 -1.68
C GLU A 33 -25.00 -7.55 -1.89
N ALA A 34 -23.69 -7.74 -2.10
CA ALA A 34 -22.77 -6.64 -2.38
C ALA A 34 -23.07 -5.97 -3.73
N GLU A 35 -23.39 -6.76 -4.76
CA GLU A 35 -23.83 -6.27 -6.07
C GLU A 35 -25.10 -5.43 -5.95
N GLN A 36 -26.10 -5.92 -5.21
CA GLN A 36 -27.33 -5.17 -4.96
C GLN A 36 -27.06 -3.87 -4.19
N MET A 37 -26.21 -3.90 -3.17
CA MET A 37 -25.81 -2.68 -2.45
C MET A 37 -25.12 -1.67 -3.37
N ALA A 38 -24.29 -2.12 -4.31
CA ALA A 38 -23.66 -1.25 -5.29
C ALA A 38 -24.68 -0.60 -6.24
N LEU A 39 -25.71 -1.34 -6.67
CA LEU A 39 -26.81 -0.82 -7.48
C LEU A 39 -27.69 0.19 -6.70
N ASP A 40 -27.84 -0.03 -5.39
CA ASP A 40 -28.68 0.81 -4.52
C ASP A 40 -27.97 2.10 -4.03
N LEU A 41 -26.67 2.28 -4.32
CA LEU A 41 -25.89 3.45 -3.89
C LEU A 41 -26.57 4.80 -4.22
N PRO A 42 -27.12 5.04 -5.43
CA PRO A 42 -27.78 6.30 -5.75
C PRO A 42 -29.00 6.62 -4.87
N HIS A 43 -29.58 5.61 -4.21
CA HIS A 43 -30.71 5.76 -3.31
C HIS A 43 -30.29 6.01 -1.85
N ALA A 44 -29.00 5.84 -1.51
CA ALA A 44 -28.44 6.04 -0.17
C ALA A 44 -27.79 7.42 0.00
N SER A 45 -28.43 8.48 -0.53
CA SER A 45 -27.82 9.81 -0.69
C SER A 45 -27.16 10.40 0.55
N GLU A 46 -27.83 10.44 1.71
CA GLU A 46 -27.29 11.03 2.94
C GLU A 46 -26.07 10.25 3.49
N PRO A 47 -26.14 8.92 3.73
CA PRO A 47 -24.96 8.15 4.14
C PRO A 47 -23.81 8.18 3.11
N LEU A 48 -24.13 8.20 1.82
CA LEU A 48 -23.15 8.25 0.74
C LEU A 48 -22.35 9.56 0.79
N VAL A 49 -23.03 10.70 0.90
CA VAL A 49 -22.39 12.01 1.03
C VAL A 49 -21.49 12.05 2.27
N ALA A 50 -21.96 11.55 3.41
CA ALA A 50 -21.16 11.51 4.63
C ALA A 50 -19.88 10.66 4.48
N VAL A 51 -19.96 9.53 3.77
CA VAL A 51 -18.78 8.69 3.46
C VAL A 51 -17.82 9.43 2.54
N ASP A 52 -18.30 10.07 1.48
CA ASP A 52 -17.44 10.76 0.53
C ASP A 52 -16.78 12.01 1.13
N GLU A 53 -17.47 12.74 2.01
CA GLU A 53 -16.89 13.83 2.82
C GLU A 53 -15.78 13.31 3.73
N ALA A 54 -16.03 12.25 4.50
CA ALA A 54 -15.02 11.65 5.38
C ALA A 54 -13.79 11.15 4.58
N ARG A 55 -14.00 10.60 3.38
CA ARG A 55 -12.90 10.18 2.50
C ARG A 55 -12.12 11.38 1.96
N ALA A 56 -12.79 12.47 1.63
CA ALA A 56 -12.13 13.69 1.17
C ALA A 56 -11.26 14.33 2.29
N GLU A 57 -11.73 14.32 3.53
CA GLU A 57 -10.96 14.75 4.71
C GLU A 57 -9.64 13.96 4.84
N VAL A 58 -9.71 12.64 4.74
CA VAL A 58 -8.53 11.74 4.79
C VAL A 58 -7.51 12.09 3.69
N LEU A 59 -7.99 12.42 2.49
CA LEU A 59 -7.10 12.80 1.39
C LEU A 59 -6.50 14.19 1.55
N GLY A 60 -7.16 15.10 2.28
CA GLY A 60 -6.66 16.45 2.56
C GLY A 60 -5.31 16.45 3.28
N ASP A 61 -5.01 15.39 4.05
CA ASP A 61 -3.71 15.21 4.72
C ASP A 61 -2.60 14.70 3.78
N LEU A 62 -2.94 14.25 2.57
CA LEU A 62 -2.01 13.59 1.65
C LEU A 62 -1.74 14.38 0.38
N VAL A 63 -2.74 15.09 -0.14
CA VAL A 63 -2.65 15.85 -1.38
C VAL A 63 -3.15 17.28 -1.19
N VAL A 64 -2.55 18.21 -1.93
CA VAL A 64 -2.90 19.63 -1.90
C VAL A 64 -4.32 19.87 -2.41
N GLN A 65 -4.73 19.11 -3.44
CA GLN A 65 -6.05 19.21 -4.05
C GLN A 65 -6.66 17.80 -4.17
N PRO A 66 -7.40 17.33 -3.16
CA PRO A 66 -8.08 16.05 -3.24
C PRO A 66 -9.12 16.07 -4.37
N PRO A 67 -9.16 15.04 -5.22
CA PRO A 67 -10.19 14.96 -6.27
C PRO A 67 -11.56 14.73 -5.62
N SER A 68 -12.63 15.16 -6.30
CA SER A 68 -13.99 14.77 -5.92
C SER A 68 -14.11 13.25 -5.95
N LEU A 69 -14.50 12.66 -4.82
CA LEU A 69 -14.74 11.23 -4.69
C LEU A 69 -16.22 10.93 -4.84
N VAL A 70 -16.51 9.79 -5.45
CA VAL A 70 -17.83 9.17 -5.46
C VAL A 70 -17.57 7.71 -5.10
N LEU A 71 -18.21 7.19 -4.06
CA LEU A 71 -18.15 5.76 -3.75
C LEU A 71 -18.77 4.98 -4.92
N ASP A 72 -18.00 4.08 -5.52
CA ASP A 72 -18.45 3.22 -6.61
C ASP A 72 -18.57 1.75 -6.17
N ALA A 73 -18.96 0.88 -7.11
CA ALA A 73 -19.13 -0.54 -6.83
C ALA A 73 -17.85 -1.22 -6.34
N ASP A 74 -16.67 -0.85 -6.89
CA ASP A 74 -15.39 -1.46 -6.52
C ASP A 74 -15.12 -1.27 -5.02
N GLU A 75 -15.33 -0.04 -4.52
CA GLU A 75 -15.11 0.26 -3.11
C GLU A 75 -16.15 -0.40 -2.18
N VAL A 76 -17.39 -0.58 -2.63
CA VAL A 76 -18.39 -1.39 -1.87
C VAL A 76 -17.92 -2.83 -1.73
N TYR A 77 -17.38 -3.45 -2.79
CA TYR A 77 -16.85 -4.81 -2.71
C TYR A 77 -15.64 -4.91 -1.78
N LEU A 78 -14.73 -3.93 -1.80
CA LEU A 78 -13.59 -3.89 -0.88
C LEU A 78 -14.03 -3.74 0.58
N ALA A 79 -15.05 -2.91 0.85
CA ALA A 79 -15.63 -2.76 2.17
C ALA A 79 -16.34 -4.04 2.64
N ALA A 80 -17.12 -4.69 1.77
CA ALA A 80 -17.79 -5.95 2.07
C ALA A 80 -16.79 -7.08 2.35
N ALA A 81 -15.69 -7.14 1.60
CA ALA A 81 -14.60 -8.08 1.87
C ALA A 81 -13.96 -7.86 3.25
N LEU A 82 -13.74 -6.61 3.65
CA LEU A 82 -13.22 -6.28 4.98
C LEU A 82 -14.24 -6.63 6.09
N HIS A 83 -15.52 -6.33 5.87
CA HIS A 83 -16.60 -6.72 6.78
C HIS A 83 -16.58 -8.23 7.04
N ASP A 84 -16.52 -9.04 5.99
CA ASP A 84 -16.60 -10.50 6.11
C ASP A 84 -15.38 -11.13 6.79
N ILE A 85 -14.18 -10.58 6.62
CA ILE A 85 -13.01 -11.07 7.36
C ILE A 85 -13.05 -10.66 8.83
N LEU A 86 -13.63 -9.51 9.16
CA LEU A 86 -13.86 -9.12 10.56
C LEU A 86 -14.96 -9.96 11.21
N PHE A 87 -15.84 -10.59 10.43
CA PHE A 87 -16.80 -11.55 10.95
C PHE A 87 -16.13 -12.86 11.40
N LEU A 88 -15.03 -13.30 10.77
CA LEU A 88 -14.37 -14.56 11.14
C LEU A 88 -13.96 -14.66 12.64
N PRO A 89 -13.40 -13.61 13.27
CA PRO A 89 -13.14 -13.61 14.71
C PRO A 89 -14.36 -13.19 15.56
N HIS A 90 -15.50 -12.84 14.98
CA HIS A 90 -16.69 -12.35 15.70
C HIS A 90 -17.36 -13.46 16.54
N PRO A 91 -17.89 -13.20 17.75
CA PRO A 91 -18.51 -14.24 18.59
C PRO A 91 -19.67 -14.97 17.90
N ASP A 92 -20.50 -14.26 17.14
CA ASP A 92 -21.61 -14.89 16.41
C ASP A 92 -21.14 -15.89 15.33
N ALA A 93 -19.87 -15.81 14.92
CA ALA A 93 -19.28 -16.76 13.99
C ALA A 93 -19.13 -18.14 14.62
N GLU A 94 -19.03 -18.28 15.95
CA GLU A 94 -19.01 -19.61 16.58
C GLU A 94 -20.34 -20.34 16.39
N VAL A 95 -21.45 -19.60 16.43
CA VAL A 95 -22.80 -20.16 16.24
C VAL A 95 -23.09 -20.38 14.76
N LEU A 96 -22.78 -19.40 13.90
CA LEU A 96 -23.12 -19.43 12.48
C LEU A 96 -22.12 -20.21 11.62
N LEU A 97 -20.84 -20.22 12.01
CA LEU A 97 -19.75 -20.90 11.31
C LEU A 97 -19.24 -22.12 12.10
N ALA A 98 -20.17 -22.86 12.73
CA ALA A 98 -19.88 -24.05 13.53
C ALA A 98 -19.03 -25.12 12.80
N THR A 99 -18.89 -25.03 11.46
CA THR A 99 -18.02 -25.91 10.67
C THR A 99 -16.93 -25.14 9.94
N SER A 100 -15.73 -25.74 9.87
CA SER A 100 -14.58 -25.22 9.11
C SER A 100 -14.91 -24.93 7.64
N ARG A 101 -15.84 -25.69 7.04
CA ARG A 101 -16.31 -25.51 5.67
C ARG A 101 -17.00 -24.16 5.46
N VAL A 102 -17.85 -23.73 6.40
CA VAL A 102 -18.57 -22.45 6.28
C VAL A 102 -17.60 -21.29 6.49
N ARG A 103 -16.70 -21.37 7.48
CA ARG A 103 -15.59 -20.39 7.66
C ARG A 103 -14.79 -20.18 6.39
N ARG A 104 -14.36 -21.29 5.77
CA ARG A 104 -13.62 -21.26 4.52
C ARG A 104 -14.42 -20.62 3.38
N ARG A 105 -15.72 -20.91 3.28
CA ARG A 105 -16.60 -20.27 2.28
C ARG A 105 -16.70 -18.75 2.48
N VAL A 106 -16.82 -18.28 3.72
CA VAL A 106 -16.82 -16.83 4.02
C VAL A 106 -15.49 -16.21 3.59
N ALA A 107 -14.35 -16.82 3.94
CA ALA A 107 -13.04 -16.33 3.52
C ALA A 107 -12.86 -16.35 1.98
N GLU A 108 -13.36 -17.37 1.28
CA GLU A 108 -13.36 -17.46 -0.18
C GLU A 108 -14.24 -16.37 -0.82
N THR A 109 -15.40 -16.09 -0.23
CA THR A 109 -16.31 -15.02 -0.66
C THR A 109 -15.67 -13.65 -0.48
N ALA A 110 -15.11 -13.38 0.71
CA ALA A 110 -14.38 -12.15 1.00
C ALA A 110 -13.18 -11.96 0.06
N ARG A 111 -12.47 -13.06 -0.27
CA ARG A 111 -11.39 -13.03 -1.26
C ARG A 111 -11.88 -12.67 -2.65
N HIS A 112 -13.03 -13.21 -3.07
CA HIS A 112 -13.65 -12.88 -4.36
C HIS A 112 -14.04 -11.39 -4.41
N LEU A 113 -14.70 -10.90 -3.37
CA LEU A 113 -15.05 -9.48 -3.22
C LEU A 113 -13.80 -8.58 -3.24
N ALA A 114 -12.70 -8.98 -2.59
CA ALA A 114 -11.44 -8.24 -2.60
C ALA A 114 -10.69 -8.29 -3.95
N ALA A 115 -11.06 -9.19 -4.87
CA ALA A 115 -10.31 -9.45 -6.10
C ALA A 115 -10.51 -8.39 -7.20
N GLN A 116 -11.04 -7.21 -6.87
CA GLN A 116 -11.30 -6.10 -7.79
C GLN A 116 -10.11 -5.78 -8.70
N PRO A 117 -10.31 -5.34 -9.95
CA PRO A 117 -9.20 -5.06 -10.86
C PRO A 117 -8.18 -4.09 -10.26
N PRO A 118 -6.86 -4.30 -10.50
CA PRO A 118 -5.86 -3.31 -10.14
C PRO A 118 -6.13 -2.02 -10.93
N THR A 119 -5.80 -0.87 -10.35
CA THR A 119 -6.00 0.43 -10.98
C THR A 119 -4.75 1.27 -10.87
N ARG A 120 -4.40 1.94 -11.96
CA ARG A 120 -3.36 2.97 -12.01
C ARG A 120 -3.96 4.38 -12.09
N ALA A 121 -5.28 4.50 -12.18
CA ALA A 121 -5.96 5.77 -12.24
C ALA A 121 -5.86 6.46 -10.87
N ARG A 122 -5.16 7.59 -10.82
CA ARG A 122 -4.86 8.34 -9.59
C ARG A 122 -6.08 8.52 -8.69
N ARG A 123 -7.21 8.96 -9.24
CA ARG A 123 -8.48 9.13 -8.49
C ARG A 123 -8.89 7.85 -7.78
N ARG A 124 -8.92 6.71 -8.47
CA ARG A 124 -9.32 5.42 -7.88
C ARG A 124 -8.33 4.91 -6.84
N VAL A 125 -7.03 5.14 -7.02
CA VAL A 125 -6.04 4.76 -6.01
C VAL A 125 -6.25 5.54 -4.72
N LEU A 126 -6.45 6.86 -4.83
CA LEU A 126 -6.76 7.71 -3.69
C LEU A 126 -8.09 7.30 -3.03
N ALA A 127 -9.11 7.02 -3.84
CA ALA A 127 -10.43 6.58 -3.40
C ALA A 127 -10.36 5.28 -2.56
N ARG A 128 -9.62 4.27 -3.04
CA ARG A 128 -9.39 3.00 -2.31
C ARG A 128 -8.52 3.19 -1.07
N HIS A 129 -7.55 4.10 -1.11
CA HIS A 129 -6.77 4.45 0.07
C HIS A 129 -7.64 5.07 1.16
N ALA A 130 -8.42 6.08 0.81
CA ALA A 130 -9.31 6.76 1.75
C ALA A 130 -10.29 5.80 2.42
N LEU A 131 -10.79 4.79 1.69
CA LEU A 131 -11.63 3.73 2.26
C LEU A 131 -10.89 2.86 3.30
N LEU A 132 -9.64 2.48 3.00
CA LEU A 132 -8.90 1.47 3.77
C LEU A 132 -7.79 2.03 4.68
N HIS A 133 -7.69 3.35 4.84
CA HIS A 133 -6.57 3.96 5.57
C HIS A 133 -6.52 3.53 7.05
N ASN A 134 -7.67 3.26 7.68
CA ASN A 134 -7.78 2.79 9.06
C ASN A 134 -7.62 1.28 9.23
N LEU A 135 -7.35 0.50 8.18
CA LEU A 135 -7.28 -0.97 8.24
C LEU A 135 -6.38 -1.49 9.39
N PHE A 136 -5.24 -0.84 9.62
CA PHE A 136 -4.29 -1.23 10.66
C PHE A 136 -4.60 -0.65 12.04
N ALA A 137 -5.55 0.28 12.13
CA ALA A 137 -6.04 0.86 13.37
C ALA A 137 -7.26 0.11 13.93
N ILE A 138 -7.79 -0.87 13.18
CA ILE A 138 -8.92 -1.67 13.63
C ILE A 138 -8.55 -2.45 14.89
N GLU A 139 -9.36 -2.25 15.93
CA GLU A 139 -9.29 -2.98 17.18
C GLU A 139 -10.69 -3.40 17.63
N ARG A 140 -10.74 -4.48 18.41
CA ARG A 140 -11.95 -4.98 19.06
C ARG A 140 -11.75 -4.89 20.57
N VAL A 141 -12.69 -4.26 21.26
CA VAL A 141 -12.68 -4.17 22.72
C VAL A 141 -13.44 -5.35 23.31
N ASP A 142 -12.70 -6.25 23.94
CA ASP A 142 -13.24 -7.43 24.61
C ASP A 142 -13.41 -7.11 26.10
N THR A 143 -14.60 -7.38 26.63
CA THR A 143 -14.92 -7.12 28.03
C THR A 143 -15.12 -8.43 28.78
N ARG A 144 -14.30 -8.69 29.80
CA ARG A 144 -14.51 -9.78 30.74
C ARG A 144 -15.17 -9.24 32.00
N VAL A 145 -16.32 -9.80 32.34
CA VAL A 145 -17.05 -9.49 33.59
C VAL A 145 -16.94 -10.69 34.52
N SER A 146 -16.37 -10.51 35.70
CA SER A 146 -16.30 -11.52 36.76
C SER A 146 -17.11 -11.10 37.99
N TRP A 147 -17.71 -12.07 38.67
CA TRP A 147 -18.48 -11.88 39.90
C TRP A 147 -18.32 -13.11 40.81
N TRP A 148 -18.87 -13.06 42.02
CA TRP A 148 -18.62 -14.09 43.04
C TRP A 148 -19.02 -15.54 42.68
N THR A 149 -19.88 -15.76 41.68
CA THR A 149 -20.28 -17.11 41.21
C THR A 149 -19.76 -17.48 39.82
N GLY A 150 -19.01 -16.62 39.14
CA GLY A 150 -18.54 -16.93 37.79
C GLY A 150 -17.99 -15.75 37.01
N SER A 151 -17.79 -15.95 35.71
CA SER A 151 -17.37 -14.91 34.78
C SER A 151 -17.97 -15.12 33.40
N ALA A 152 -18.12 -14.04 32.64
CA ALA A 152 -18.51 -14.06 31.24
C ALA A 152 -17.62 -13.11 30.43
N SER A 153 -17.28 -13.50 29.21
CA SER A 153 -16.52 -12.67 28.26
C SER A 153 -17.42 -12.22 27.12
N PHE A 154 -17.27 -10.97 26.70
CA PHE A 154 -18.01 -10.34 25.63
C PHE A 154 -17.01 -9.82 24.60
N LEU A 155 -16.96 -10.44 23.43
CA LEU A 155 -15.96 -10.13 22.41
C LEU A 155 -16.49 -9.04 21.48
N GLY A 156 -16.01 -7.80 21.62
CA GLY A 156 -16.53 -6.65 20.87
C GLY A 156 -17.99 -6.28 21.18
N GLN A 157 -18.59 -6.86 22.22
CA GLN A 157 -19.98 -6.63 22.61
C GLN A 157 -20.06 -5.98 23.99
N SER A 158 -21.02 -5.08 24.17
CA SER A 158 -21.29 -4.51 25.49
C SER A 158 -21.91 -5.57 26.41
N PRO A 159 -21.40 -5.75 27.65
CA PRO A 159 -21.98 -6.70 28.59
C PRO A 159 -23.42 -6.30 28.94
N PRO A 160 -24.37 -7.25 29.03
CA PRO A 160 -25.73 -6.95 29.47
C PRO A 160 -25.75 -6.25 30.83
N ALA A 161 -26.56 -5.18 30.96
CA ALA A 161 -26.63 -4.35 32.16
C ALA A 161 -26.93 -5.14 33.46
N ARG A 162 -27.66 -6.27 33.36
CA ARG A 162 -27.94 -7.16 34.50
C ARG A 162 -26.71 -7.84 35.10
N LEU A 163 -25.64 -8.00 34.33
CA LEU A 163 -24.39 -8.61 34.80
C LEU A 163 -23.47 -7.58 35.47
N THR A 164 -23.60 -6.31 35.09
CA THR A 164 -22.87 -5.19 35.70
C THR A 164 -23.63 -4.55 36.87
N ALA A 165 -24.91 -4.89 37.05
CA ALA A 165 -25.72 -4.44 38.18
C ALA A 165 -25.19 -4.98 39.54
N TRP A 166 -25.38 -4.16 40.58
CA TRP A 166 -25.01 -4.45 41.98
C TRP A 166 -23.52 -4.76 42.19
N GLY A 167 -22.64 -3.97 41.59
CA GLY A 167 -21.19 -4.14 41.65
C GLY A 167 -20.64 -4.39 43.06
N GLY A 168 -21.12 -3.63 44.06
CA GLY A 168 -20.68 -3.78 45.46
C GLY A 168 -21.13 -5.08 46.13
N VAL A 169 -22.34 -5.55 45.87
CA VAL A 169 -22.89 -6.76 46.51
C VAL A 169 -22.33 -8.02 45.85
N ARG A 170 -22.21 -8.02 44.52
CA ARG A 170 -21.78 -9.20 43.74
C ARG A 170 -20.27 -9.24 43.47
N ARG A 171 -19.52 -8.24 43.95
CA ARG A 171 -18.09 -8.05 43.67
C ARG A 171 -17.81 -8.13 42.17
N VAL A 172 -18.59 -7.36 41.39
CA VAL A 172 -18.45 -7.37 39.93
C VAL A 172 -17.18 -6.64 39.55
N GLN A 173 -16.28 -7.30 38.81
CA GLN A 173 -15.11 -6.69 38.20
C GLN A 173 -15.25 -6.72 36.68
N ARG A 174 -14.83 -5.62 36.04
CA ARG A 174 -14.78 -5.47 34.60
C ARG A 174 -13.32 -5.31 34.20
N GLU A 175 -12.88 -6.17 33.30
CA GLU A 175 -11.57 -6.10 32.67
C GLU A 175 -11.77 -5.89 31.16
N GLU A 176 -11.08 -4.93 30.59
CA GLU A 176 -11.12 -4.64 29.16
C GLU A 176 -9.78 -5.01 28.53
N THR A 177 -9.85 -5.81 27.47
CA THR A 177 -8.71 -6.20 26.64
C THR A 177 -8.96 -5.77 25.21
N ARG A 178 -7.92 -5.33 24.50
CA ARG A 178 -8.05 -4.87 23.11
C ARG A 178 -7.37 -5.84 22.16
N ALA A 179 -8.17 -6.53 21.35
CA ALA A 179 -7.66 -7.34 20.25
C ALA A 179 -7.37 -6.44 19.05
N ARG A 180 -6.11 -6.40 18.60
CA ARG A 180 -5.65 -5.51 17.52
C ARG A 180 -5.59 -6.23 16.17
N PHE A 181 -5.16 -5.53 15.12
CA PHE A 181 -4.91 -6.07 13.78
C PHE A 181 -4.27 -7.47 13.78
N ALA A 182 -3.23 -7.69 14.58
CA ALA A 182 -2.55 -8.99 14.71
C ALA A 182 -3.50 -10.14 15.04
N GLU A 183 -4.38 -9.91 16.01
CA GLU A 183 -5.26 -10.91 16.59
C GLU A 183 -6.51 -11.10 15.72
N LEU A 184 -6.96 -10.03 15.07
CA LEU A 184 -8.17 -10.03 14.26
C LEU A 184 -7.94 -10.51 12.81
N LEU A 185 -6.81 -10.11 12.20
CA LEU A 185 -6.61 -10.15 10.76
C LEU A 185 -5.37 -10.92 10.31
N CYS A 186 -4.57 -11.48 11.23
CA CYS A 186 -3.44 -12.36 10.89
C CYS A 186 -3.74 -13.87 11.04
N SER A 187 -5.02 -14.28 11.02
CA SER A 187 -5.37 -15.70 10.90
C SER A 187 -5.07 -16.24 9.49
N ASP A 188 -4.84 -17.54 9.38
CA ASP A 188 -4.53 -18.19 8.09
C ASP A 188 -5.61 -17.96 7.03
N GLU A 189 -6.88 -17.83 7.45
CA GLU A 189 -7.99 -17.53 6.54
C GLU A 189 -8.09 -16.04 6.16
N ALA A 190 -7.72 -15.11 7.05
CA ALA A 190 -7.82 -13.67 6.80
C ALA A 190 -6.62 -13.12 6.01
N VAL A 191 -5.41 -13.64 6.24
CA VAL A 191 -4.17 -13.16 5.61
C VAL A 191 -4.25 -13.08 4.08
N PRO A 192 -4.80 -14.07 3.35
CA PRO A 192 -4.94 -13.98 1.90
C PRO A 192 -5.87 -12.83 1.44
N VAL A 193 -6.94 -12.56 2.19
CA VAL A 193 -7.89 -11.49 1.87
C VAL A 193 -7.27 -10.13 2.17
N VAL A 194 -6.63 -9.96 3.34
CA VAL A 194 -5.92 -8.72 3.70
C VAL A 194 -4.81 -8.42 2.69
N SER A 195 -4.07 -9.46 2.27
CA SER A 195 -3.06 -9.31 1.21
C SER A 195 -3.69 -8.84 -0.10
N MET A 196 -4.85 -9.38 -0.48
CA MET A 196 -5.57 -8.94 -1.67
C MET A 196 -6.05 -7.48 -1.56
N LEU A 197 -6.69 -7.10 -0.44
CA LEU A 197 -7.13 -5.73 -0.16
C LEU A 197 -5.97 -4.73 -0.30
N LEU A 198 -4.81 -5.04 0.29
CA LEU A 198 -3.62 -4.18 0.20
C LEU A 198 -3.03 -4.11 -1.21
N ARG A 199 -3.07 -5.20 -1.98
CA ARG A 199 -2.69 -5.17 -3.41
C ARG A 199 -3.66 -4.36 -4.26
N ARG A 200 -4.92 -4.18 -3.83
CA ARG A 200 -5.90 -3.30 -4.49
C ARG A 200 -5.86 -1.86 -4.00
N SER A 201 -5.22 -1.61 -2.86
CA SER A 201 -4.90 -0.28 -2.33
C SER A 201 -3.40 -0.14 -2.04
N PRO A 202 -2.55 -0.09 -3.10
CA PRO A 202 -1.10 -0.01 -2.94
C PRO A 202 -0.66 1.23 -2.15
N LEU A 203 -1.42 2.33 -2.22
CA LEU A 203 -1.14 3.53 -1.42
C LEU A 203 -1.36 3.29 0.08
N THR A 204 -2.42 2.58 0.49
CA THR A 204 -2.56 2.13 1.90
C THR A 204 -1.38 1.26 2.30
N GLN A 205 -0.93 0.36 1.42
CA GLN A 205 0.19 -0.52 1.73
C GLN A 205 1.51 0.25 1.93
N LEU A 206 1.75 1.28 1.14
CA LEU A 206 2.94 2.15 1.24
C LEU A 206 2.89 3.07 2.47
N LEU A 207 1.73 3.66 2.77
CA LEU A 207 1.56 4.57 3.91
C LEU A 207 1.51 3.84 5.25
N ALA A 208 1.16 2.55 5.26
CA ALA A 208 1.17 1.73 6.45
C ALA A 208 2.59 1.32 6.86
N ALA A 209 3.01 1.70 8.07
CA ALA A 209 4.25 1.23 8.69
C ALA A 209 4.04 0.03 9.64
N HIS A 210 2.91 -0.68 9.54
CA HIS A 210 2.54 -1.73 10.49
C HIS A 210 3.47 -2.95 10.37
N PRO A 211 4.09 -3.43 11.47
CA PRO A 211 5.11 -4.48 11.42
C PRO A 211 4.58 -5.86 10.98
N GLN A 212 3.29 -6.11 11.17
CA GLN A 212 2.62 -7.35 10.77
C GLN A 212 1.82 -7.20 9.47
N ALA A 213 1.94 -6.07 8.77
CA ALA A 213 1.32 -5.94 7.46
C ALA A 213 1.90 -6.99 6.49
N PRO A 214 1.08 -7.55 5.57
CA PRO A 214 1.58 -8.33 4.47
C PRO A 214 2.72 -7.66 3.71
N GLY A 215 3.61 -8.48 3.13
CA GLY A 215 4.76 -8.02 2.36
C GLY A 215 4.36 -7.04 1.25
N LEU A 216 5.13 -5.97 1.09
CA LEU A 216 4.93 -4.99 0.02
C LEU A 216 5.36 -5.59 -1.33
N HIS A 217 4.57 -5.33 -2.38
CA HIS A 217 4.88 -5.69 -3.75
C HIS A 217 5.03 -4.43 -4.60
N TRP A 218 6.25 -4.11 -5.01
CA TRP A 218 6.50 -2.90 -5.81
C TRP A 218 5.85 -2.96 -7.19
N GLU A 219 5.62 -4.15 -7.73
CA GLU A 219 4.94 -4.37 -9.02
C GLU A 219 3.53 -3.76 -9.03
N ASP A 220 2.88 -3.71 -7.87
CA ASP A 220 1.54 -3.14 -7.70
C ASP A 220 1.57 -1.64 -7.34
N ALA A 221 2.73 -1.07 -7.00
CA ALA A 221 2.83 0.26 -6.37
C ALA A 221 3.81 1.24 -7.04
N VAL A 222 4.75 0.75 -7.86
CA VAL A 222 5.85 1.57 -8.44
C VAL A 222 5.34 2.74 -9.28
N PHE A 223 4.18 2.60 -9.92
CA PHE A 223 3.58 3.68 -10.70
C PHE A 223 3.25 4.91 -9.83
N LEU A 224 3.01 4.74 -8.54
CA LEU A 224 2.76 5.85 -7.60
C LEU A 224 4.01 6.71 -7.38
N LEU A 225 5.20 6.13 -7.52
CA LEU A 225 6.45 6.86 -7.37
C LEU A 225 6.73 7.80 -8.55
N ARG A 226 6.03 7.62 -9.67
CA ARG A 226 6.11 8.49 -10.85
C ARG A 226 5.29 9.77 -10.68
N ASP A 227 4.35 9.77 -9.73
CA ASP A 227 3.62 10.96 -9.30
C ASP A 227 4.39 11.62 -8.15
N ALA A 228 4.94 12.82 -8.38
CA ALA A 228 5.81 13.49 -7.42
C ALA A 228 5.10 13.83 -6.09
N GLU A 229 3.80 14.09 -6.12
CA GLU A 229 3.01 14.39 -4.93
C GLU A 229 2.80 13.13 -4.10
N MET A 230 2.46 12.01 -4.75
CA MET A 230 2.33 10.70 -4.10
C MET A 230 3.65 10.22 -3.52
N ALA A 231 4.74 10.29 -4.28
CA ALA A 231 6.07 9.95 -3.81
C ALA A 231 6.44 10.77 -2.56
N ARG A 232 6.15 12.08 -2.55
CA ARG A 232 6.40 12.94 -1.40
C ARG A 232 5.56 12.55 -0.19
N ALA A 233 4.25 12.33 -0.38
CA ALA A 233 3.35 11.92 0.71
C ALA A 233 3.83 10.61 1.37
N VAL A 234 4.19 9.62 0.55
CA VAL A 234 4.76 8.35 1.04
C VAL A 234 6.08 8.58 1.77
N ALA A 235 6.97 9.42 1.23
CA ALA A 235 8.24 9.70 1.85
C ALA A 235 8.11 10.36 3.23
N TYR A 236 7.23 11.35 3.36
CA TYR A 236 7.02 12.06 4.62
C TYR A 236 6.34 11.15 5.65
N ARG A 237 5.32 10.40 5.25
CA ARG A 237 4.65 9.45 6.14
C ARG A 237 5.61 8.36 6.65
N ALA A 238 6.49 7.84 5.78
CA ALA A 238 7.47 6.82 6.15
C ALA A 238 8.47 7.29 7.21
N LEU A 239 8.71 8.61 7.32
CA LEU A 239 9.70 9.23 8.20
C LEU A 239 9.09 10.01 9.37
N GLU A 240 7.75 10.01 9.48
CA GLU A 240 6.98 10.69 10.53
C GLU A 240 7.25 10.19 11.97
N PRO A 241 7.43 8.87 12.25
CA PRO A 241 7.54 8.39 13.62
C PRO A 241 8.64 9.12 14.41
N PRO A 242 8.40 9.52 15.67
CA PRO A 242 9.36 10.34 16.41
C PRO A 242 10.62 9.55 16.80
N GLU A 243 10.47 8.26 17.10
CA GLU A 243 11.57 7.42 17.55
C GLU A 243 12.53 7.07 16.38
N PRO A 244 13.85 7.29 16.54
CA PRO A 244 14.85 6.98 15.51
C PRO A 244 14.76 5.55 14.94
N ALA A 245 14.51 4.55 15.79
CA ALA A 245 14.37 3.17 15.34
C ALA A 245 13.08 2.93 14.53
N ALA A 246 11.97 3.56 14.93
CA ALA A 246 10.70 3.47 14.23
C ALA A 246 10.76 4.11 12.83
N LYS A 247 11.54 5.19 12.64
CA LYS A 247 11.78 5.82 11.33
C LYS A 247 12.40 4.88 10.30
N MET A 248 13.02 3.78 10.73
CA MET A 248 13.65 2.80 9.83
C MET A 248 12.73 1.67 9.41
N LEU A 249 11.56 1.50 10.04
CA LEU A 249 10.67 0.38 9.78
C LEU A 249 10.12 0.42 8.34
N ALA A 250 9.56 1.54 7.92
CA ALA A 250 9.02 1.69 6.57
C ALA A 250 10.13 1.63 5.49
N PRO A 251 11.25 2.39 5.58
CA PRO A 251 12.34 2.28 4.61
C PRO A 251 12.95 0.88 4.51
N ALA A 252 13.10 0.16 5.62
CA ALA A 252 13.58 -1.23 5.60
C ALA A 252 12.58 -2.16 4.90
N ARG A 253 11.28 -2.04 5.19
CA ARG A 253 10.22 -2.79 4.51
C ARG A 253 10.20 -2.52 3.00
N PHE A 254 10.36 -1.26 2.61
CA PHE A 254 10.45 -0.84 1.21
C PHE A 254 11.65 -1.46 0.49
N ALA A 255 12.83 -1.46 1.15
CA ALA A 255 14.02 -2.09 0.60
C ALA A 255 13.92 -3.63 0.54
N ALA A 256 13.28 -4.27 1.53
CA ALA A 256 13.02 -5.72 1.49
C ALA A 256 12.13 -6.10 0.29
N ALA A 257 11.11 -5.29 -0.03
CA ALA A 257 10.30 -5.47 -1.23
C ALA A 257 11.11 -5.22 -2.51
N PHE A 258 12.04 -4.24 -2.49
CA PHE A 258 12.92 -3.97 -3.63
C PHE A 258 13.89 -5.14 -3.91
N GLU A 259 14.37 -5.84 -2.87
CA GLU A 259 15.17 -7.08 -3.04
C GLU A 259 14.38 -8.15 -3.79
N GLN A 260 13.13 -8.38 -3.41
CA GLN A 260 12.26 -9.35 -4.10
C GLN A 260 12.02 -8.95 -5.56
N MET A 261 11.86 -7.66 -5.81
CA MET A 261 11.70 -7.12 -7.17
C MET A 261 12.97 -7.32 -8.03
N LEU A 262 14.17 -7.17 -7.45
CA LEU A 262 15.45 -7.44 -8.12
C LEU A 262 15.60 -8.93 -8.50
N GLU A 263 15.06 -9.84 -7.68
CA GLU A 263 15.07 -11.28 -7.93
C GLU A 263 14.16 -11.66 -9.10
N ARG A 264 12.99 -11.01 -9.21
CA ARG A 264 11.94 -11.31 -10.20
C ARG A 264 12.15 -10.73 -11.60
N SER A 265 13.27 -10.07 -11.87
CA SER A 265 13.58 -9.48 -13.19
C SER A 265 12.58 -8.38 -13.63
N ALA A 266 12.19 -7.49 -12.71
CA ALA A 266 11.32 -6.36 -13.03
C ALA A 266 11.91 -5.43 -14.11
N PRO A 267 11.07 -4.63 -14.81
CA PRO A 267 11.54 -3.67 -15.80
C PRO A 267 12.61 -2.71 -15.23
N PRO A 268 13.68 -2.39 -15.98
CA PRO A 268 14.74 -1.50 -15.50
C PRO A 268 14.25 -0.10 -15.08
N GLU A 269 13.22 0.42 -15.75
CA GLU A 269 12.59 1.70 -15.38
C GLU A 269 11.96 1.68 -14.00
N ASP A 270 11.29 0.59 -13.65
CA ASP A 270 10.65 0.41 -12.34
C ASP A 270 11.70 0.24 -11.25
N LEU A 271 12.76 -0.52 -11.54
CA LEU A 271 13.90 -0.65 -10.63
C LEU A 271 14.56 0.70 -10.36
N ARG A 272 14.74 1.54 -11.39
CA ARG A 272 15.28 2.90 -11.23
C ARG A 272 14.35 3.80 -10.41
N ALA A 273 13.04 3.75 -10.64
CA ALA A 273 12.07 4.55 -9.91
C ALA A 273 12.09 4.22 -8.40
N VAL A 274 12.04 2.93 -8.04
CA VAL A 274 12.11 2.49 -6.63
C VAL A 274 13.46 2.82 -6.02
N ALA A 275 14.56 2.57 -6.74
CA ALA A 275 15.91 2.89 -6.27
C ALA A 275 16.08 4.39 -5.99
N ALA A 276 15.64 5.25 -6.90
CA ALA A 276 15.69 6.70 -6.73
C ALA A 276 14.86 7.15 -5.51
N PHE A 277 13.67 6.57 -5.32
CA PHE A 277 12.84 6.83 -4.14
C PHE A 277 13.53 6.43 -2.83
N LEU A 278 14.13 5.24 -2.76
CA LEU A 278 14.86 4.78 -1.58
C LEU A 278 16.11 5.62 -1.29
N VAL A 279 16.82 6.08 -2.33
CA VAL A 279 17.94 7.03 -2.18
C VAL A 279 17.42 8.38 -1.65
N HIS A 280 16.28 8.85 -2.15
CA HIS A 280 15.64 10.07 -1.67
C HIS A 280 15.29 9.98 -0.17
N LEU A 281 14.74 8.85 0.29
CA LEU A 281 14.49 8.63 1.72
C LEU A 281 15.76 8.71 2.57
N ASN A 282 16.87 8.12 2.10
CA ASN A 282 18.17 8.25 2.79
C ASN A 282 18.63 9.71 2.88
N VAL A 283 18.44 10.49 1.81
CA VAL A 283 18.76 11.93 1.82
C VAL A 283 17.87 12.71 2.78
N LEU A 284 16.57 12.40 2.86
CA LEU A 284 15.67 13.02 3.84
C LEU A 284 16.07 12.71 5.28
N LEU A 285 16.57 11.49 5.54
CA LEU A 285 17.14 11.14 6.85
C LEU A 285 18.40 11.96 7.16
N ALA A 286 19.30 12.13 6.19
CA ALA A 286 20.47 13.00 6.34
C ALA A 286 20.05 14.48 6.55
N HIS A 287 19.05 14.95 5.82
CA HIS A 287 18.49 16.30 5.94
C HIS A 287 17.91 16.56 7.33
N ALA A 288 17.21 15.58 7.92
CA ALA A 288 16.66 15.68 9.28
C ALA A 288 17.76 15.89 10.35
N GLU A 289 19.01 15.55 10.05
CA GLU A 289 20.17 15.74 10.92
C GLU A 289 20.96 17.03 10.67
N LEU A 290 20.51 17.93 9.78
CA LEU A 290 21.24 19.19 9.47
C LEU A 290 21.41 20.15 10.66
N ARG A 291 20.66 19.92 11.75
CA ARG A 291 20.85 20.64 13.02
C ARG A 291 22.12 20.22 13.76
N GLN A 292 22.70 19.07 13.43
CA GLN A 292 23.97 18.59 13.97
C GLN A 292 25.14 19.21 13.18
N GLU A 293 26.36 19.12 13.73
CA GLU A 293 27.56 19.53 12.99
C GLU A 293 27.70 18.68 11.71
N PRO A 294 27.94 19.29 10.54
CA PRO A 294 27.98 18.56 9.27
C PRO A 294 28.95 17.38 9.26
N SER A 295 30.07 17.49 9.99
CA SER A 295 31.12 16.48 10.12
C SER A 295 30.86 15.42 11.19
N SER A 296 29.87 15.59 12.08
CA SER A 296 29.62 14.63 13.16
C SER A 296 29.03 13.34 12.61
N ARG A 297 29.27 12.21 13.27
CA ARG A 297 28.60 10.97 12.90
C ARG A 297 27.09 11.11 13.11
N SER A 298 26.30 10.46 12.24
CA SER A 298 24.86 10.30 12.40
C SER A 298 24.55 9.51 13.66
N ALA A 299 23.86 10.16 14.60
CA ALA A 299 23.33 9.51 15.79
C ALA A 299 22.34 8.40 15.40
N LEU A 300 21.49 8.66 14.40
CA LEU A 300 20.54 7.69 13.89
C LEU A 300 21.22 6.42 13.36
N LEU A 301 22.21 6.56 12.47
CA LEU A 301 22.95 5.42 11.95
C LEU A 301 23.73 4.70 13.05
N THR A 302 24.31 5.42 14.00
CA THR A 302 25.01 4.82 15.15
C THR A 302 24.07 3.92 15.95
N THR A 303 22.86 4.40 16.25
CA THR A 303 21.85 3.65 16.98
C THR A 303 21.32 2.45 16.20
N VAL A 304 21.13 2.57 14.89
CA VAL A 304 20.53 1.53 14.04
C VAL A 304 21.54 0.44 13.64
N LEU A 305 22.81 0.82 13.45
CA LEU A 305 23.92 -0.07 13.10
C LEU A 305 24.69 -0.60 14.31
N ALA A 306 24.23 -0.32 15.53
CA ALA A 306 24.80 -0.87 16.76
C ALA A 306 24.91 -2.42 16.68
N PRO A 307 26.04 -3.02 17.09
CA PRO A 307 26.24 -4.47 17.04
C PRO A 307 25.20 -5.27 17.84
N GLU A 308 24.76 -4.75 18.98
CA GLU A 308 23.76 -5.37 19.86
C GLU A 308 22.40 -5.53 19.18
N ARG A 309 22.17 -4.76 18.10
CA ARG A 309 20.95 -4.83 17.31
C ARG A 309 21.05 -5.71 16.09
N ALA A 310 22.23 -6.24 15.74
CA ALA A 310 22.45 -6.99 14.50
C ALA A 310 21.41 -8.10 14.27
N GLY A 311 21.04 -8.87 15.31
CA GLY A 311 20.03 -9.93 15.22
C GLY A 311 18.57 -9.48 15.26
N LYS A 312 18.31 -8.19 15.54
CA LYS A 312 16.95 -7.60 15.64
C LYS A 312 16.66 -6.57 14.54
N ARG A 313 17.56 -6.43 13.56
CA ARG A 313 17.39 -5.47 12.47
C ARG A 313 16.17 -5.87 11.61
N PRO A 314 15.29 -4.92 11.27
CA PRO A 314 14.22 -5.17 10.31
C PRO A 314 14.81 -5.69 8.99
N ARG A 315 14.10 -6.64 8.35
CA ARG A 315 14.49 -7.14 7.02
C ARG A 315 14.57 -5.98 6.03
N GLY A 316 15.60 -6.00 5.18
CA GLY A 316 15.83 -4.97 4.16
C GLY A 316 16.60 -3.73 4.65
N LEU A 317 16.81 -3.56 5.96
CA LEU A 317 17.51 -2.38 6.50
C LEU A 317 18.94 -2.25 5.95
N SER A 318 19.72 -3.34 5.92
CA SER A 318 21.09 -3.29 5.38
C SER A 318 21.10 -2.90 3.90
N THR A 319 20.13 -3.39 3.13
CA THR A 319 19.99 -3.02 1.70
C THR A 319 19.57 -1.57 1.54
N PHE A 320 18.60 -1.09 2.33
CA PHE A 320 18.18 0.31 2.33
C PHE A 320 19.36 1.25 2.53
N LEU A 321 20.20 0.98 3.53
CA LEU A 321 21.34 1.80 3.86
C LEU A 321 22.45 1.65 2.82
N ALA A 322 22.77 0.43 2.38
CA ALA A 322 23.84 0.19 1.39
C ALA A 322 23.51 0.73 -0.02
N LEU A 323 22.22 0.89 -0.35
CA LEU A 323 21.75 1.17 -1.70
C LEU A 323 22.39 2.41 -2.35
N PRO A 324 22.52 3.58 -1.70
CA PRO A 324 23.12 4.75 -2.33
C PRO A 324 24.60 4.56 -2.66
N VAL A 325 25.35 3.82 -1.83
CA VAL A 325 26.77 3.52 -2.07
C VAL A 325 26.90 2.51 -3.22
N ALA A 326 26.08 1.46 -3.22
CA ALA A 326 26.06 0.46 -4.28
C ALA A 326 25.67 1.07 -5.64
N LEU A 327 24.64 1.93 -5.68
CA LEU A 327 24.23 2.64 -6.89
C LEU A 327 25.31 3.59 -7.41
N ALA A 328 25.99 4.33 -6.53
CA ALA A 328 27.10 5.20 -6.94
C ALA A 328 28.24 4.42 -7.62
N ALA A 329 28.45 3.16 -7.23
CA ALA A 329 29.42 2.26 -7.88
C ALA A 329 28.92 1.70 -9.22
N VAL A 330 27.60 1.70 -9.48
CA VAL A 330 27.01 1.36 -10.79
C VAL A 330 27.06 2.57 -11.73
N ASP A 331 26.53 3.70 -11.27
CA ASP A 331 26.53 5.00 -11.92
C ASP A 331 26.51 6.08 -10.82
N PRO A 332 27.52 6.95 -10.70
CA PRO A 332 27.58 8.01 -9.69
C PRO A 332 26.31 8.87 -9.60
N ARG A 333 25.60 9.06 -10.72
CA ARG A 333 24.36 9.86 -10.80
C ARG A 333 23.18 9.19 -10.07
N LEU A 334 23.18 7.86 -9.94
CA LEU A 334 22.12 7.12 -9.26
C LEU A 334 22.27 7.11 -7.73
N GLY A 335 23.49 7.36 -7.23
CA GLY A 335 23.79 7.34 -5.80
C GLY A 335 23.43 8.63 -5.05
N SER A 336 22.83 9.63 -5.71
CA SER A 336 22.41 10.90 -5.12
C SER A 336 21.26 11.51 -5.95
N PRO A 337 20.25 12.12 -5.31
CA PRO A 337 19.18 12.80 -6.03
C PRO A 337 19.71 14.05 -6.76
N PRO A 338 19.08 14.46 -7.87
CA PRO A 338 19.44 15.68 -8.58
C PRO A 338 19.27 16.90 -7.67
N GLY A 339 20.09 17.93 -7.87
CA GLY A 339 20.05 19.18 -7.11
C GLY A 339 20.71 19.12 -5.73
N LEU A 340 21.12 17.96 -5.22
CA LEU A 340 21.76 17.83 -3.90
C LEU A 340 22.99 18.74 -3.73
N GLY A 341 23.75 18.95 -4.81
CA GLY A 341 24.93 19.82 -4.80
C GLY A 341 24.64 21.32 -4.70
N GLN A 342 23.37 21.74 -4.81
CA GLN A 342 22.97 23.15 -4.67
C GLN A 342 22.94 23.61 -3.20
N ASP A 343 22.86 22.67 -2.25
CA ASP A 343 22.97 22.92 -0.81
C ASP A 343 24.25 22.27 -0.29
N GLU A 344 25.31 23.07 -0.11
CA GLU A 344 26.61 22.59 0.35
C GLU A 344 26.55 21.89 1.70
N ARG A 345 25.68 22.34 2.62
CA ARG A 345 25.54 21.76 3.96
C ARG A 345 24.92 20.37 3.86
N LEU A 346 23.86 20.24 3.07
CA LEU A 346 23.23 18.95 2.81
C LEU A 346 24.16 18.00 2.06
N ALA A 347 24.90 18.48 1.06
CA ALA A 347 25.87 17.67 0.34
C ALA A 347 27.00 17.16 1.24
N ALA A 348 27.52 17.99 2.15
CA ALA A 348 28.51 17.59 3.15
C ALA A 348 27.94 16.55 4.12
N ARG A 349 26.74 16.78 4.66
CA ARG A 349 26.05 15.84 5.55
C ARG A 349 25.82 14.49 4.89
N TRP A 350 25.39 14.51 3.62
CA TRP A 350 25.17 13.31 2.84
C TRP A 350 26.43 12.48 2.63
N ARG A 351 27.57 13.15 2.39
CA ARG A 351 28.87 12.47 2.26
C ARG A 351 29.23 11.69 3.53
N VAL A 352 29.15 12.35 4.69
CA VAL A 352 29.40 11.74 6.01
C VAL A 352 28.43 10.58 6.27
N HIS A 353 27.15 10.76 5.94
CA HIS A 353 26.14 9.71 6.06
C HIS A 353 26.52 8.45 5.27
N ARG A 354 26.90 8.59 3.99
CA ARG A 354 27.31 7.45 3.15
C ARG A 354 28.61 6.80 3.62
N GLU A 355 29.60 7.58 4.06
CA GLU A 355 30.85 7.05 4.60
C GLU A 355 30.60 6.21 5.86
N GLN A 356 29.75 6.68 6.77
CA GLN A 356 29.36 5.94 7.96
C GLN A 356 28.57 4.66 7.63
N VAL A 357 27.67 4.71 6.64
CA VAL A 357 26.98 3.52 6.12
C VAL A 357 27.98 2.51 5.58
N ALA A 358 28.94 2.94 4.75
CA ALA A 358 29.93 2.06 4.14
C ALA A 358 30.75 1.33 5.22
N ALA A 359 31.16 2.04 6.27
CA ALA A 359 31.85 1.48 7.41
C ALA A 359 30.97 0.53 8.26
N GLY A 360 29.69 0.86 8.45
CA GLY A 360 28.81 0.14 9.38
C GLY A 360 28.06 -1.06 8.79
N VAL A 361 27.74 -1.05 7.50
CA VAL A 361 27.04 -2.17 6.82
C VAL A 361 28.02 -3.24 6.34
N GLY A 362 29.25 -2.84 5.99
CA GLY A 362 30.32 -3.73 5.55
C GLY A 362 30.40 -3.88 4.02
N GLU A 363 31.63 -4.00 3.53
CA GLU A 363 31.97 -4.02 2.10
C GLU A 363 31.31 -5.19 1.35
N ALA A 364 31.24 -6.37 1.96
CA ALA A 364 30.65 -7.55 1.32
C ALA A 364 29.19 -7.32 0.88
N VAL A 365 28.37 -6.70 1.75
CA VAL A 365 26.96 -6.40 1.45
C VAL A 365 26.85 -5.43 0.27
N ILE A 366 27.67 -4.37 0.27
CA ILE A 366 27.70 -3.35 -0.78
C ILE A 366 28.14 -3.96 -2.11
N THR A 367 29.19 -4.79 -2.12
CA THR A 367 29.71 -5.45 -3.32
C THR A 367 28.68 -6.41 -3.91
N THR A 368 28.03 -7.24 -3.08
CA THR A 368 26.95 -8.13 -3.53
C THR A 368 25.77 -7.36 -4.10
N LEU A 369 25.33 -6.28 -3.45
CA LEU A 369 24.25 -5.43 -3.96
C LEU A 369 24.63 -4.75 -5.28
N THR A 370 25.86 -4.23 -5.38
CA THR A 370 26.40 -3.60 -6.60
C THR A 370 26.40 -4.58 -7.76
N HIS A 371 26.86 -5.82 -7.57
CA HIS A 371 26.85 -6.85 -8.61
C HIS A 371 25.42 -7.13 -9.12
N ARG A 372 24.46 -7.29 -8.20
CA ARG A 372 23.04 -7.49 -8.54
C ARG A 372 22.48 -6.31 -9.33
N LEU A 373 22.76 -5.08 -8.90
CA LEU A 373 22.30 -3.86 -9.57
C LEU A 373 22.92 -3.70 -10.97
N ARG A 374 24.24 -3.93 -11.14
CA ARG A 374 24.90 -3.90 -12.46
C ARG A 374 24.26 -4.90 -13.42
N LYS A 375 24.00 -6.12 -12.96
CA LYS A 375 23.35 -7.16 -13.78
C LYS A 375 21.95 -6.73 -14.25
N ARG A 376 21.17 -6.06 -13.40
CA ARG A 376 19.77 -5.68 -13.69
C ARG A 376 19.63 -4.35 -14.43
N LEU A 377 20.49 -3.37 -14.14
CA LEU A 377 20.41 -2.03 -14.72
C LEU A 377 21.36 -1.83 -15.92
N GLY A 378 22.50 -2.52 -15.93
CA GLY A 378 23.55 -2.37 -16.95
C GLY A 378 23.26 -3.07 -18.27
N GLY A 379 22.41 -4.11 -18.26
CA GLY A 379 21.98 -4.79 -19.50
C GLY A 379 21.22 -3.88 -20.48
N ALA A 380 20.66 -2.76 -20.00
CA ALA A 380 19.93 -1.82 -20.86
C ALA A 380 20.85 -0.95 -21.74
N ASN A 381 22.08 -0.66 -21.30
CA ASN A 381 23.02 0.17 -22.10
C ASN A 381 23.73 -0.62 -23.20
N LEU A 382 23.70 -1.95 -23.17
CA LEU A 382 24.28 -2.78 -24.24
C LEU A 382 23.39 -2.84 -25.50
N LEU A 383 22.14 -2.39 -25.45
CA LEU A 383 21.23 -2.35 -26.61
C LEU A 383 21.06 -0.96 -27.21
N ALA A 384 21.36 0.11 -26.45
CA ALA A 384 21.31 1.49 -26.96
C ALA A 384 22.59 1.91 -27.70
N GLY A 385 23.63 1.06 -27.72
CA GLY A 385 24.91 1.31 -28.40
C GLY A 385 25.12 0.56 -29.72
N PHE A 386 24.07 -0.10 -30.27
CA PHE A 386 24.13 -0.82 -31.55
C PHE A 386 23.23 -0.18 -32.65
N GLY A 387 22.85 1.09 -32.49
CA GLY A 387 21.75 1.69 -33.27
C GLY A 387 22.07 2.82 -34.25
N ASP A 388 23.20 3.53 -34.16
CA ASP A 388 23.38 4.80 -34.92
C ASP A 388 24.70 4.91 -35.72
N ASP A 389 25.52 3.85 -35.84
CA ASP A 389 26.86 3.95 -36.47
C ASP A 389 27.04 3.17 -37.79
N GLU A 390 25.96 2.73 -38.45
CA GLU A 390 26.11 1.98 -39.72
C GLU A 390 24.95 2.18 -40.73
N LEU A 391 24.48 3.42 -40.91
CA LEU A 391 23.67 3.80 -42.09
C LEU A 391 24.01 5.23 -42.53
N ASP A 392 25.27 5.46 -42.92
CA ASP A 392 25.67 6.61 -43.75
C ASP A 392 26.93 6.23 -44.54
N ASP A 393 26.80 5.33 -45.51
CA ASP A 393 27.67 5.33 -46.70
C ASP A 393 27.04 4.46 -47.80
N GLU A 394 26.18 5.10 -48.61
CA GLU A 394 26.05 4.93 -50.07
C GLU A 394 24.69 5.48 -50.50
N LEU A 395 24.65 6.74 -50.95
CA LEU A 395 23.78 7.17 -52.04
C LEU A 395 24.27 8.54 -52.56
N VAL A 396 25.21 8.49 -53.51
CA VAL A 396 25.41 9.55 -54.51
C VAL A 396 25.38 8.88 -55.88
N VAL A 397 24.22 8.86 -56.56
CA VAL A 397 24.11 8.95 -58.03
C VAL A 397 22.71 9.50 -58.40
N ASP A 398 22.72 10.78 -58.75
CA ASP A 398 22.24 11.37 -60.01
C ASP A 398 20.75 11.37 -60.43
N SER A 399 20.31 12.61 -60.64
CA SER A 399 19.31 13.25 -61.49
C SER A 399 18.48 12.46 -62.53
N GLY A 400 17.21 12.86 -62.61
CA GLY A 400 16.29 12.68 -63.75
C GLY A 400 14.95 12.10 -63.25
N ASP A 401 13.76 12.48 -63.68
CA ASP A 401 13.27 13.33 -64.76
C ASP A 401 11.74 13.46 -64.54
N SER A 402 11.19 14.60 -64.93
CA SER A 402 9.81 14.97 -65.31
C SER A 402 8.62 13.98 -65.22
N GLY A 403 7.47 14.53 -64.78
CA GLY A 403 6.09 14.05 -65.08
C GLY A 403 5.19 14.21 -63.85
N ASP A 404 4.35 15.23 -63.70
CA ASP A 404 3.14 15.64 -64.45
C ASP A 404 2.05 14.55 -64.58
N GLY A 405 0.82 14.91 -64.20
CA GLY A 405 -0.39 14.08 -64.11
C GLY A 405 -0.83 13.83 -62.66
N GLY A 406 -1.98 14.27 -62.13
CA GLY A 406 -3.27 14.61 -62.75
C GLY A 406 -4.28 13.46 -62.55
N GLY A 407 -5.38 13.72 -61.81
CA GLY A 407 -6.56 12.84 -61.65
C GLY A 407 -6.84 12.54 -60.16
N GLU A 408 -7.88 13.08 -59.53
CA GLU A 408 -9.34 12.82 -59.66
C GLU A 408 -9.79 11.44 -59.13
N ASP A 409 -11.03 11.45 -58.61
CA ASP A 409 -11.91 10.37 -58.15
C ASP A 409 -11.66 9.83 -56.72
N SER A 410 -12.53 10.12 -55.75
CA SER A 410 -13.96 9.78 -55.59
C SER A 410 -14.19 8.31 -55.22
N GLY A 411 -15.13 8.10 -54.29
CA GLY A 411 -15.80 6.82 -54.13
C GLY A 411 -15.63 6.13 -52.79
N ASP A 412 -16.77 6.05 -52.11
CA ASP A 412 -17.40 4.75 -51.79
C ASP A 412 -17.34 4.28 -50.33
N ASP A 413 -18.43 4.62 -49.64
CA ASP A 413 -19.34 3.74 -48.92
C ASP A 413 -18.82 2.34 -48.49
N GLY A 414 -19.02 2.06 -47.20
CA GLY A 414 -18.73 0.77 -46.59
C GLY A 414 -19.52 0.56 -45.30
N ASP A 415 -20.84 0.58 -45.44
CA ASP A 415 -21.83 0.02 -44.51
C ASP A 415 -21.50 -1.46 -44.21
N GLY A 416 -21.68 -1.90 -42.97
CA GLY A 416 -21.37 -3.28 -42.62
C GLY A 416 -21.51 -3.67 -41.15
N GLY A 417 -22.72 -4.10 -40.77
CA GLY A 417 -22.83 -5.39 -40.08
C GLY A 417 -23.12 -5.38 -38.59
N VAL A 418 -24.39 -5.23 -38.26
CA VAL A 418 -25.03 -5.75 -37.04
C VAL A 418 -24.92 -7.28 -37.02
N ALA A 419 -24.46 -7.87 -35.90
CA ALA A 419 -24.68 -9.28 -35.60
C ALA A 419 -25.08 -9.46 -34.12
N VAL A 420 -26.37 -9.70 -33.94
CA VAL A 420 -27.04 -10.15 -32.72
C VAL A 420 -27.06 -11.68 -32.73
N ALA A 421 -26.56 -12.31 -31.66
CA ALA A 421 -26.92 -13.65 -31.18
C ALA A 421 -26.42 -13.75 -29.73
N GLY A 422 -27.22 -13.97 -28.69
CA GLY A 422 -28.46 -14.72 -28.63
C GLY A 422 -28.14 -16.20 -28.45
N ASN A 423 -27.82 -16.64 -27.22
CA ASN A 423 -28.00 -18.04 -26.88
C ASN A 423 -28.31 -18.21 -25.38
N ALA A 424 -29.55 -18.59 -25.12
CA ALA A 424 -30.04 -19.13 -23.88
C ALA A 424 -30.11 -20.65 -24.03
N GLY A 425 -29.62 -21.37 -23.03
CA GLY A 425 -29.74 -22.81 -22.84
C GLY A 425 -29.60 -23.10 -21.35
#